data_AF-I6ATG8-F1
#
_entry.id   AF-I6ATG8-F1
#
_cell.length_a   1.000
_cell.length_b   1.000
_cell.length_c   1.000
_cell.angle_alpha   90.00
_cell.angle_beta   90.00
_cell.angle_gamma   90.00
#
_symmetry.space_group_name_H-M   'P 1'
#
loop_
_entity.id
_entity.type
_entity.pdbx_description
1 polymer ?
#
loop_
_entity_poly.entity_id
_entity_poly.type
_entity_poly.pdbx_seq_one_letter_code
_entity_poly.pdbx_strand_id
1 'polypeptide(L)'
;SRWLVVREEHDGSRKYSLGNHPEDTTWERLAFMQAQRFWIERAFQDAKSELGLADYELRGWTGWHHHVALVCLAQLFTLLERKLARKTRPLLSVRDLTELLEIYLPRRPRNARQVLRRIGARHRLRKRGIDRHRKKSPLIIKSILPK
;
A
#
# COMPACT_ATOMS: atom_id res chain seq x y z
N SER A 1 28.09 11.33 -18.88
CA SER A 1 27.58 11.61 -20.23
C SER A 1 26.12 11.22 -20.35
N ARG A 2 25.41 11.65 -21.41
CA ARG A 2 24.00 11.31 -21.63
C ARG A 2 23.91 10.03 -22.46
N TRP A 3 23.13 9.05 -21.99
CA TRP A 3 22.95 7.76 -22.65
C TRP A 3 21.49 7.55 -23.02
N LEU A 4 21.23 7.11 -24.25
CA LEU A 4 19.94 6.62 -24.70
C LEU A 4 20.03 5.10 -24.89
N VAL A 5 19.33 4.35 -24.05
CA VAL A 5 19.24 2.89 -24.13
C VAL A 5 17.94 2.52 -24.81
N VAL A 6 18.03 1.79 -25.93
CA VAL A 6 16.89 1.27 -26.68
C VAL A 6 16.91 -0.24 -26.59
N ARG A 7 15.81 -0.82 -26.10
CA ARG A 7 15.58 -2.26 -26.09
C ARG A 7 14.46 -2.62 -27.03
N GLU A 8 14.68 -3.61 -27.87
CA GLU A 8 13.66 -4.20 -28.73
C GLU A 8 13.18 -5.50 -28.06
N GLU A 9 11.87 -5.63 -27.90
CA GLU A 9 11.22 -6.83 -27.38
C GLU A 9 10.95 -7.83 -28.51
N HIS A 10 10.68 -9.08 -28.14
CA HIS A 10 10.33 -10.14 -29.10
C HIS A 10 9.03 -9.85 -29.88
N ASP A 11 8.15 -8.98 -29.38
CA ASP A 11 6.93 -8.55 -30.08
C ASP A 11 7.18 -7.38 -31.05
N GLY A 12 8.44 -6.95 -31.23
CA GLY A 12 8.83 -5.82 -32.06
C GLY A 12 8.62 -4.46 -31.41
N SER A 13 8.11 -4.39 -30.18
CA SER A 13 7.98 -3.14 -29.45
C SER A 13 9.34 -2.64 -28.93
N ARG A 14 9.48 -1.31 -28.86
CA ARG A 14 10.73 -0.67 -28.39
C ARG A 14 10.52 0.10 -27.09
N LYS A 15 11.45 -0.09 -26.15
CA LYS A 15 11.50 0.64 -24.88
C LYS A 15 12.71 1.56 -24.86
N TYR A 16 12.47 2.81 -24.49
CA TYR A 16 13.48 3.87 -24.47
C TYR A 16 13.77 4.27 -23.03
N SER A 17 15.05 4.45 -22.70
CA SER A 17 15.47 4.96 -21.40
C SER A 17 16.62 5.95 -21.56
N LEU A 18 16.40 7.17 -21.08
CA LEU A 18 17.39 8.22 -21.07
C LEU A 18 18.01 8.30 -19.67
N GLY A 19 19.33 8.24 -19.58
CA GLY A 19 20.05 8.24 -18.31
C GLY A 19 21.32 9.07 -18.34
N ASN A 20 21.73 9.56 -17.18
CA ASN A 20 23.00 10.26 -16.98
C ASN A 20 23.98 9.28 -16.33
N HIS A 21 24.69 8.51 -17.14
CA HIS A 21 25.64 7.50 -16.66
C HIS A 21 27.09 7.91 -16.98
N PRO A 22 28.08 7.50 -16.16
CA PRO A 22 29.50 7.58 -16.52
C PRO A 22 29.80 6.94 -17.87
N GLU A 23 30.83 7.41 -18.58
CA GLU A 23 31.18 6.91 -19.92
C GLU A 23 31.74 5.48 -19.91
N ASP A 24 32.32 5.07 -18.79
CA ASP A 24 32.83 3.73 -18.52
C ASP A 24 31.73 2.73 -18.10
N THR A 25 30.46 3.15 -18.08
CA THR A 25 29.35 2.25 -17.74
C THR A 25 29.17 1.21 -18.85
N THR A 26 29.23 -0.07 -18.48
CA THR A 26 29.07 -1.17 -19.43
C THR A 26 27.63 -1.30 -19.94
N TRP A 27 27.48 -1.82 -21.17
CA TRP A 27 26.17 -2.09 -21.77
C TRP A 27 25.34 -3.08 -20.93
N GLU A 28 25.98 -4.09 -20.35
CA GLU A 28 25.35 -5.06 -19.45
C GLU A 28 24.73 -4.37 -18.23
N ARG A 29 25.44 -3.37 -17.68
CA ARG A 29 24.94 -2.61 -16.53
C ARG A 29 23.74 -1.74 -16.92
N LEU A 30 23.79 -1.07 -18.07
CA LEU A 30 22.69 -0.28 -18.61
C LEU A 30 21.45 -1.15 -18.87
N ALA A 31 21.63 -2.30 -19.53
CA ALA A 31 20.57 -3.26 -19.79
C ALA A 31 19.98 -3.82 -18.47
N PHE A 32 20.83 -4.16 -17.50
CA PHE A 32 20.39 -4.61 -16.18
C PHE A 32 19.53 -3.56 -15.48
N MET A 33 19.96 -2.30 -15.46
CA MET A 33 19.21 -1.19 -14.85
C MET A 33 17.85 -0.99 -15.53
N GLN A 34 17.81 -0.99 -16.86
CA GLN A 34 16.55 -0.87 -17.61
C GLN A 34 15.60 -2.03 -17.31
N ALA A 35 16.11 -3.25 -17.20
CA ALA A 35 15.32 -4.43 -16.85
C ALA A 35 14.74 -4.39 -15.42
N GLN A 36 15.33 -3.62 -14.49
CA GLN A 36 14.82 -3.53 -13.12
C GLN A 36 13.43 -2.87 -13.01
N ARG A 37 13.01 -2.10 -14.03
CA ARG A 37 11.70 -1.44 -14.03
C ARG A 37 10.55 -2.42 -13.82
N PHE A 38 10.63 -3.61 -14.42
CA PHE A 38 9.63 -4.66 -14.27
C PHE A 38 9.43 -5.05 -12.80
N TRP A 39 10.52 -5.22 -12.05
CA TRP A 39 10.45 -5.61 -10.64
C TRP A 39 9.83 -4.53 -9.76
N ILE A 40 10.07 -3.25 -10.08
CA ILE A 40 9.45 -2.12 -9.40
C ILE A 40 7.94 -2.11 -9.66
N GLU A 41 7.53 -2.22 -10.92
CA GLU A 41 6.11 -2.27 -11.30
C GLU A 41 5.41 -3.47 -10.64
N ARG A 42 6.07 -4.64 -10.61
CA ARG A 42 5.53 -5.82 -9.95
C ARG A 42 5.37 -5.62 -8.45
N ALA A 43 6.33 -4.98 -7.77
CA ALA A 43 6.21 -4.67 -6.35
C ALA A 43 5.01 -3.76 -6.07
N PHE A 44 4.74 -2.76 -6.91
CA PHE A 44 3.55 -1.92 -6.79
C PHE A 44 2.24 -2.68 -7.08
N GLN A 45 2.25 -3.63 -8.01
CA GLN A 45 1.09 -4.49 -8.25
C GLN A 45 0.79 -5.32 -7.01
N ASP A 46 1.79 -6.01 -6.45
CA ASP A 46 1.62 -6.81 -5.22
C ASP A 46 1.15 -5.92 -4.06
N ALA A 47 1.68 -4.70 -3.92
CA ALA A 47 1.23 -3.74 -2.90
C ALA A 47 -0.26 -3.40 -3.01
N LYS A 48 -0.74 -3.18 -4.23
CA LYS A 48 -2.13 -2.82 -4.50
C LYS A 48 -3.07 -4.00 -4.32
N SER A 49 -2.71 -5.15 -4.87
CA SER A 49 -3.57 -6.33 -4.93
C SER A 49 -3.62 -7.09 -3.61
N GLU A 50 -2.50 -7.20 -2.90
CA GLU A 50 -2.39 -8.09 -1.73
C GLU A 50 -2.26 -7.33 -0.41
N LEU A 51 -1.68 -6.12 -0.43
CA LEU A 51 -1.34 -5.38 0.80
C LEU A 51 -2.22 -4.15 1.04
N GLY A 52 -3.22 -3.92 0.18
CA GLY A 52 -4.22 -2.87 0.34
C GLY A 52 -3.73 -1.46 0.01
N LEU A 53 -2.70 -1.28 -0.83
CA LEU A 53 -2.27 0.06 -1.27
C LEU A 53 -3.40 0.83 -1.96
N ALA A 54 -4.32 0.15 -2.63
CA ALA A 54 -5.47 0.74 -3.31
C ALA A 54 -6.72 0.89 -2.41
N ASP A 55 -6.71 0.31 -1.21
CA ASP A 55 -7.89 0.14 -0.35
C ASP A 55 -7.97 1.17 0.79
N TYR A 56 -7.49 2.41 0.57
CA TYR A 56 -7.57 3.47 1.57
C TYR A 56 -8.88 4.27 1.42
N GLU A 57 -9.62 4.43 2.52
CA GLU A 57 -10.84 5.26 2.57
C GLU A 57 -10.57 6.69 3.09
N LEU A 58 -9.30 7.05 3.25
CA LEU A 58 -8.87 8.29 3.91
C LEU A 58 -8.81 9.44 2.90
N ARG A 59 -9.35 10.60 3.29
CA ARG A 59 -9.38 11.83 2.45
C ARG A 59 -8.34 12.90 2.87
N GLY A 60 -7.61 12.66 3.95
CA GLY A 60 -6.62 13.61 4.49
C GLY A 60 -5.19 13.14 4.26
N TRP A 61 -4.29 14.08 3.98
CA TRP A 61 -2.86 13.82 3.71
C TRP A 61 -2.20 12.93 4.77
N THR A 62 -2.33 13.27 6.05
CA THR A 62 -1.74 12.51 7.15
C THR A 62 -2.26 11.07 7.21
N GLY A 63 -3.56 10.88 6.98
CA GLY A 63 -4.16 9.55 6.96
C GLY A 63 -3.62 8.70 5.82
N TRP A 64 -3.59 9.28 4.62
CA TRP A 64 -2.99 8.62 3.45
C TRP A 64 -1.52 8.26 3.67
N HIS A 65 -0.72 9.18 4.23
CA HIS A 65 0.70 8.94 4.49
C HIS A 65 0.92 7.80 5.50
N HIS A 66 0.13 7.76 6.58
CA HIS A 66 0.19 6.65 7.54
C HIS A 66 -0.18 5.31 6.88
N HIS A 67 -1.21 5.30 6.02
CA HIS A 67 -1.61 4.10 5.29
C HIS A 67 -0.49 3.59 4.39
N VAL A 68 0.07 4.46 3.54
CA VAL A 68 1.18 4.11 2.65
C VAL A 68 2.39 3.60 3.43
N ALA A 69 2.74 4.24 4.55
CA ALA A 69 3.84 3.79 5.40
C ALA A 69 3.61 2.37 5.96
N LEU A 70 2.38 2.05 6.40
CA LEU A 70 2.03 0.70 6.88
C LEU A 70 2.08 -0.33 5.75
N VAL A 71 1.63 0.02 4.54
CA VAL A 71 1.73 -0.86 3.37
C VAL A 71 3.19 -1.12 3.00
N CYS A 72 4.06 -0.09 3.02
CA CYS A 72 5.49 -0.26 2.80
C CYS A 72 6.14 -1.20 3.84
N LEU A 73 5.73 -1.11 5.11
CA LEU A 73 6.18 -2.03 6.16
C LEU A 73 5.71 -3.47 5.92
N ALA A 74 4.46 -3.66 5.51
CA ALA A 74 3.93 -4.98 5.16
C ALA A 74 4.69 -5.58 3.95
N GLN A 75 5.01 -4.76 2.94
CA GLN A 75 5.78 -5.17 1.78
C GLN A 75 7.22 -5.54 2.14
N LEU A 76 7.84 -4.79 3.05
CA LEU A 76 9.16 -5.12 3.57
C LEU A 76 9.12 -6.48 4.30
N PHE A 77 8.13 -6.70 5.15
CA PHE A 77 7.95 -7.98 5.84
C PHE A 77 7.85 -9.15 4.85
N THR A 78 6.96 -9.07 3.86
CA THR A 78 6.78 -10.16 2.89
C THR A 78 8.02 -10.40 2.03
N LEU A 79 8.75 -9.34 1.67
CA LEU A 79 10.03 -9.45 0.97
C LEU A 79 11.07 -10.20 1.82
N LEU A 80 11.17 -9.90 3.11
CA LEU A 80 12.11 -10.56 4.02
C LEU A 80 11.77 -12.04 4.19
N GLU A 81 10.49 -12.38 4.39
CA GLU A 81 10.05 -13.78 4.49
C GLU A 81 10.35 -14.58 3.21
N ARG A 82 10.07 -14.00 2.03
CA ARG A 82 10.43 -14.63 0.75
C ARG A 82 11.93 -14.80 0.59
N LYS A 83 12.73 -13.84 1.05
CA LYS A 83 14.19 -13.91 1.02
C LYS A 83 14.71 -15.04 1.92
N LEU A 84 14.13 -15.20 3.11
CA LEU A 84 14.46 -16.29 4.05
C LEU A 84 14.07 -17.65 3.48
N ALA A 85 12.88 -17.75 2.92
CA ALA A 85 12.36 -18.99 2.34
C ALA A 85 12.93 -19.33 0.96
N ARG A 86 13.78 -18.48 0.36
CA ARG A 86 14.20 -18.61 -1.05
C ARG A 86 14.76 -19.98 -1.43
N LYS A 87 15.48 -20.64 -0.52
CA LYS A 87 16.06 -21.97 -0.78
C LYS A 87 15.05 -23.11 -0.68
N THR A 88 14.06 -22.98 0.22
CA THR A 88 13.09 -24.04 0.51
C THR A 88 11.79 -23.88 -0.28
N ARG A 89 11.40 -22.64 -0.57
CA ARG A 89 10.18 -22.25 -1.29
C ARG A 89 10.49 -21.09 -2.26
N PRO A 90 11.17 -21.35 -3.39
CA PRO A 90 11.57 -20.29 -4.33
C PRO A 90 10.39 -19.56 -4.99
N LEU A 91 9.22 -20.21 -5.07
CA LEU A 91 8.01 -19.67 -5.70
C LEU A 91 7.03 -19.04 -4.71
N LEU A 92 7.43 -18.84 -3.45
CA LEU A 92 6.57 -18.24 -2.43
C LEU A 92 6.13 -16.83 -2.87
N SER A 93 4.83 -16.63 -3.01
CA SER A 93 4.22 -15.38 -3.44
C SER A 93 3.84 -14.49 -2.24
N VAL A 94 3.53 -13.22 -2.52
CA VAL A 94 3.01 -12.30 -1.49
C VAL A 94 1.65 -12.78 -0.99
N ARG A 95 0.82 -13.32 -1.90
CA ARG A 95 -0.50 -13.88 -1.57
C ARG A 95 -0.43 -15.07 -0.62
N ASP A 96 0.52 -15.98 -0.83
CA ASP A 96 0.68 -17.12 0.09
C ASP A 96 0.99 -16.64 1.51
N LEU A 97 1.81 -15.59 1.64
CA LEU A 97 2.13 -15.00 2.94
C LEU A 97 0.94 -14.28 3.57
N THR A 98 0.12 -13.56 2.80
CA THR A 98 -1.09 -12.93 3.32
C THR A 98 -2.08 -14.00 3.80
N GLU A 99 -2.28 -15.08 3.03
CA GLU A 99 -3.13 -16.22 3.41
C GLU A 99 -2.60 -16.91 4.69
N LEU A 100 -1.29 -17.12 4.82
CA LEU A 100 -0.70 -17.65 6.05
C LEU A 100 -0.92 -16.72 7.23
N LEU A 101 -0.70 -15.42 7.07
CA LEU A 101 -0.93 -14.43 8.13
C LEU A 101 -2.39 -14.41 8.57
N GLU A 102 -3.36 -14.59 7.67
CA GLU A 102 -4.78 -14.67 8.05
C GLU A 102 -5.09 -15.86 8.95
N ILE A 103 -4.36 -16.96 8.79
CA ILE A 103 -4.51 -18.18 9.61
C ILE A 103 -3.79 -18.00 10.95
N TYR A 104 -2.54 -17.53 10.92
CA TYR A 104 -1.70 -17.44 12.12
C TYR A 104 -2.04 -16.24 13.00
N LEU A 105 -2.47 -15.12 12.43
CA LEU A 105 -2.86 -13.95 13.21
C LEU A 105 -4.22 -14.21 13.85
N PRO A 106 -4.33 -14.08 15.18
CA PRO A 106 -5.57 -14.35 15.89
C PRO A 106 -6.68 -13.40 15.39
N ARG A 107 -7.68 -13.96 14.72
CA ARG A 107 -8.91 -13.23 14.41
C ARG A 107 -9.53 -12.73 15.72
N ARG A 108 -9.71 -11.42 15.80
CA ARG A 108 -10.27 -10.69 16.94
C ARG A 108 -11.69 -11.22 17.29
N PRO A 109 -12.17 -10.92 18.51
CA PRO A 109 -12.36 -11.86 19.62
C PRO A 109 -13.38 -13.00 19.41
N ARG A 110 -13.13 -14.13 20.07
CA ARG A 110 -13.92 -15.38 20.03
C ARG A 110 -15.11 -15.43 21.01
N ASN A 111 -15.43 -14.35 21.75
CA ASN A 111 -16.53 -14.35 22.74
C ASN A 111 -17.37 -13.07 22.76
N ALA A 112 -18.64 -13.23 23.15
CA ALA A 112 -19.66 -12.18 23.12
C ALA A 112 -19.33 -10.94 23.97
N ARG A 113 -18.74 -11.11 25.15
CA ARG A 113 -18.37 -9.99 26.04
C ARG A 113 -17.35 -9.05 25.40
N GLN A 114 -16.33 -9.59 24.74
CA GLN A 114 -15.31 -8.79 24.06
C GLN A 114 -15.89 -8.10 22.81
N VAL A 115 -16.83 -8.73 22.11
CA VAL A 115 -17.58 -8.12 20.99
C VAL A 115 -18.39 -6.92 21.49
N LEU A 116 -19.21 -7.09 22.54
CA LEU A 116 -20.03 -6.03 23.11
C LEU A 116 -19.19 -4.84 23.58
N ARG A 117 -18.07 -5.09 24.27
CA ARG A 117 -17.13 -4.04 24.71
C ARG A 117 -16.64 -3.18 23.54
N ARG A 118 -16.36 -3.81 22.40
CA ARG A 118 -15.91 -3.10 21.19
C ARG A 118 -17.01 -2.32 20.50
N ILE A 119 -18.21 -2.89 20.42
CA ILE A 119 -19.40 -2.16 19.93
C ILE A 119 -19.57 -0.89 20.75
N GLY A 120 -19.55 -1.01 22.09
CA GLY A 120 -19.62 0.15 22.98
C GLY A 120 -18.51 1.18 22.75
N ALA A 121 -17.25 0.73 22.55
CA ALA A 121 -16.14 1.64 22.23
C ALA A 121 -16.34 2.38 20.89
N ARG A 122 -16.76 1.68 19.83
CA ARG A 122 -17.07 2.29 18.53
C ARG A 122 -18.22 3.30 18.64
N HIS A 123 -19.24 3.00 19.44
CA HIS A 123 -20.37 3.91 19.67
C HIS A 123 -19.92 5.21 20.34
N ARG A 124 -19.06 5.10 21.37
CA ARG A 124 -18.48 6.28 22.03
C ARG A 124 -17.65 7.14 21.06
N LEU A 125 -16.83 6.52 20.20
CA LEU A 125 -16.05 7.25 19.21
C LEU A 125 -16.93 7.95 18.17
N ARG A 126 -17.96 7.27 17.64
CA ARG A 126 -18.95 7.88 16.73
C ARG A 126 -19.66 9.07 17.37
N LYS A 127 -20.15 8.92 18.61
CA LYS A 127 -20.83 9.99 19.34
C LYS A 127 -19.91 11.20 19.56
N ARG A 128 -18.66 10.99 19.98
CA ARG A 128 -17.65 12.06 20.09
C ARG A 128 -17.40 12.77 18.76
N GLY A 129 -17.37 12.03 17.64
CA GLY A 129 -17.24 12.60 16.29
C GLY A 129 -18.41 13.51 15.93
N ILE A 130 -19.65 13.04 16.15
CA ILE A 130 -20.89 13.81 15.93
C ILE A 130 -20.89 15.08 16.80
N ASP A 131 -20.59 14.95 18.10
CA ASP A 131 -20.60 16.07 19.04
C ASP A 131 -19.56 17.13 18.64
N ARG A 132 -18.37 16.70 18.19
CA ARG A 132 -17.32 17.61 17.70
C ARG A 132 -17.75 18.33 16.42
N HIS A 133 -18.37 17.64 15.48
CA HIS A 133 -18.89 18.24 14.25
C HIS A 133 -19.98 19.27 14.56
N ARG A 134 -20.93 18.92 15.44
CA ARG A 134 -21.99 19.83 15.90
C ARG A 134 -21.44 21.09 16.58
N LYS A 135 -20.32 20.99 17.31
CA LYS A 135 -19.64 22.16 17.89
C LYS A 135 -18.95 23.05 16.84
N LYS A 136 -18.43 22.47 15.75
CA LYS A 136 -17.74 23.20 14.66
C LYS A 136 -18.69 23.82 13.63
N SER A 137 -19.87 23.22 13.42
CA SER A 137 -20.94 23.75 12.58
C SER A 137 -22.20 23.92 13.43
N PRO A 138 -22.30 24.99 14.25
CA PRO A 138 -23.56 25.32 14.87
C PRO A 138 -24.58 25.55 13.76
N LEU A 139 -25.70 24.82 13.79
CA LEU A 139 -26.80 24.97 12.85
C LEU A 139 -27.15 26.46 12.77
N ILE A 140 -26.92 27.08 11.61
CA ILE A 140 -27.45 28.42 11.31
C ILE A 140 -28.95 28.22 11.09
N ILE A 141 -29.70 28.10 12.18
CA ILE A 141 -31.14 28.38 12.17
C ILE A 141 -31.23 29.90 12.17
N LYS A 142 -30.88 30.54 11.04
CA LYS A 142 -31.28 31.92 10.77
C LYS A 142 -32.78 31.88 10.53
N SER A 143 -33.52 32.32 11.53
CA SER A 143 -34.75 33.12 11.39
C SER A 143 -35.56 32.84 10.10
N ILE A 144 -36.36 31.79 10.11
CA ILE A 144 -37.57 31.72 9.29
C ILE A 144 -38.73 31.62 10.26
N LEU A 145 -39.01 32.74 10.92
CA LEU A 145 -40.33 33.05 11.45
C LEU A 145 -40.69 34.42 10.87
N PRO A 146 -41.80 34.54 10.11
CA PRO A 146 -42.23 35.82 9.57
C PRO A 146 -42.59 36.78 10.72
N LYS A 147 -42.29 38.07 10.53
CA LYS A 147 -42.65 39.17 11.43
C LYS A 147 -44.17 39.34 11.53
#